data_AF-A0A2R6C2T6-F1
#
_entry.id   AF-A0A2R6C2T6-F1
#
_cell.length_a   1.000
_cell.length_b   1.000
_cell.length_c   1.000
_cell.angle_alpha   90.00
_cell.angle_beta   90.00
_cell.angle_gamma   90.00
#
_symmetry.space_group_name_H-M   'P 1'
#
loop_
_entity.id
_entity.type
_entity.pdbx_description
1 polymer ?
#
loop_
_entity_poly.entity_id
_entity_poly.type
_entity_poly.pdbx_seq_one_letter_code
_entity_poly.pdbx_strand_id
1 'polypeptide(L)'
;MTVAPTGSISMIAEVSSGLEPQFALVFEKHVTVGKFYYVDPEFERRIEELGLDKQAVIEEVAKNGGSVQGLNLPEDLRRVFVVAYDIPWWDHVRAQYEVQKWVSAAVSKTINMPSWVTPDDVLSAYVFAHRLGLKGITVYRDSSKGEQVLKTPAQRGEGYIAPVSNKTLELPPLSFNSVALWYTIDELTVKKIEEESLDLAGGLHAAEHAMIGVMPFHVLCDRWDIGGVSTPLHPYTGEPTIFIYDGYEGGIGISEKAAELFPELVRTTLQVVSECGCERGCPACIYSPKCGNDNRPLDKRAAKLILESVLRKLTSEV
;
A
#
# COMPACT_ATOMS: atom_id res chain seq x y z
N MET A 1 8.49 15.32 7.30
CA MET A 1 8.43 15.87 5.93
C MET A 1 7.11 15.49 5.28
N THR A 2 6.51 16.36 4.46
CA THR A 2 5.28 16.12 3.67
C THR A 2 5.48 16.67 2.27
N VAL A 3 4.85 16.07 1.26
CA VAL A 3 4.85 16.57 -0.13
C VAL A 3 3.44 17.07 -0.45
N ALA A 4 3.25 18.38 -0.40
CA ALA A 4 1.95 19.03 -0.66
C ALA A 4 1.77 19.35 -2.15
N PRO A 5 0.52 19.56 -2.63
CA PRO A 5 0.28 20.10 -3.98
C PRO A 5 0.95 21.46 -4.15
N THR A 6 1.59 21.69 -5.29
CA THR A 6 2.30 22.95 -5.57
C THR A 6 1.71 23.74 -6.72
N GLY A 7 0.48 23.46 -7.16
CA GLY A 7 -0.09 24.01 -8.40
C GLY A 7 0.17 25.50 -8.64
N SER A 8 -0.21 26.38 -7.72
CA SER A 8 0.00 27.83 -7.90
C SER A 8 1.48 28.25 -7.82
N ILE A 9 2.25 27.68 -6.89
CA ILE A 9 3.64 28.08 -6.68
C ILE A 9 4.58 27.51 -7.77
N SER A 10 4.25 26.35 -8.34
CA SER A 10 4.99 25.77 -9.46
C SER A 10 4.77 26.56 -10.75
N MET A 11 3.57 27.11 -10.95
CA MET A 11 3.30 28.04 -12.05
C MET A 11 4.08 29.35 -11.92
N ILE A 12 4.20 29.90 -10.70
CA ILE A 12 5.01 31.11 -10.46
C ILE A 12 6.51 30.84 -10.71
N ALA A 13 6.97 29.64 -10.35
CA ALA A 13 8.36 29.22 -10.51
C ALA A 13 8.66 28.61 -11.90
N GLU A 14 7.66 28.49 -12.77
CA GLU A 14 7.77 27.87 -14.10
C GLU A 14 8.39 26.46 -14.09
N VAL A 15 7.98 25.64 -13.12
CA VAL A 15 8.42 24.24 -12.96
C VAL A 15 7.25 23.27 -12.84
N SER A 16 7.53 21.96 -12.94
CA SER A 16 6.54 20.90 -12.71
C SER A 16 5.96 20.94 -11.29
N SER A 17 4.72 20.49 -11.13
CA SER A 17 4.03 20.50 -9.84
C SER A 17 4.36 19.27 -9.00
N GLY A 18 5.06 19.45 -7.88
CA GLY A 18 5.29 18.42 -6.87
C GLY A 18 5.97 17.18 -7.45
N LEU A 19 5.25 16.05 -7.43
CA LEU A 19 5.66 14.76 -7.99
C LEU A 19 4.85 14.37 -9.24
N GLU A 20 4.20 15.35 -9.88
CA GLU A 20 3.33 15.09 -11.02
C GLU A 20 4.11 15.06 -12.33
N PRO A 21 3.86 14.06 -13.21
CA PRO A 21 4.24 14.20 -14.61
C PRO A 21 3.45 15.35 -15.25
N GLN A 22 3.98 15.88 -16.36
CA GLN A 22 3.26 16.90 -17.12
C GLN A 22 1.91 16.35 -17.59
N PHE A 23 0.86 17.15 -17.47
CA PHE A 23 -0.47 16.73 -17.89
C PHE A 23 -0.60 16.70 -19.43
N ALA A 24 0.02 17.67 -20.09
CA ALA A 24 0.11 17.79 -21.54
C ALA A 24 1.38 18.59 -21.89
N LEU A 25 2.07 18.20 -22.96
CA LEU A 25 3.22 18.97 -23.49
C LEU A 25 2.75 20.20 -24.26
N VAL A 26 1.59 20.08 -24.90
CA VAL A 26 0.94 21.17 -25.64
C VAL A 26 -0.54 21.19 -25.27
N PHE A 27 -1.05 22.34 -24.85
CA PHE A 27 -2.49 22.54 -24.67
C PHE A 27 -2.97 23.86 -25.26
N GLU A 28 -4.20 23.83 -25.77
CA GLU A 28 -4.81 24.96 -26.46
C GLU A 28 -5.57 25.85 -25.47
N LYS A 29 -5.26 27.15 -25.50
CA LYS A 29 -5.99 28.19 -24.77
C LYS A 29 -6.79 29.04 -25.76
N HIS A 30 -8.11 28.97 -25.66
CA HIS A 30 -9.00 29.88 -26.38
C HIS A 30 -9.08 31.22 -25.64
N VAL A 31 -8.71 32.30 -26.31
CA VAL A 31 -8.94 33.68 -25.84
C VAL A 31 -9.75 34.45 -26.89
N THR A 32 -10.30 35.60 -26.51
CA THR A 32 -11.16 36.43 -27.39
C THR A 32 -10.49 36.81 -28.71
N VAL A 33 -9.15 36.82 -28.75
CA VAL A 33 -8.33 37.26 -29.89
C VAL A 33 -7.84 36.09 -30.76
N GLY A 34 -8.07 34.83 -30.36
CA GLY A 34 -7.66 33.66 -31.14
C GLY A 34 -7.29 32.44 -30.31
N LYS A 35 -6.62 31.48 -30.97
CA LYS A 35 -6.12 30.24 -30.38
C LYS A 35 -4.63 30.38 -30.11
N PHE A 36 -4.22 30.12 -28.87
CA PHE A 36 -2.81 30.10 -28.49
C PHE A 36 -2.45 28.73 -27.92
N TYR A 37 -1.26 28.24 -28.25
CA TYR A 37 -0.71 27.02 -27.65
C TYR A 37 0.20 27.40 -26.49
N TYR A 38 0.01 26.73 -25.36
CA TYR A 38 1.03 26.66 -24.33
C TYR A 38 1.86 25.40 -24.59
N VAL A 39 3.19 25.53 -24.59
CA VAL A 39 4.13 24.47 -24.92
C VAL A 39 5.09 24.29 -23.74
N ASP A 40 5.38 23.05 -23.38
CA ASP A 40 6.42 22.73 -22.40
C ASP A 40 7.79 23.26 -22.89
N PRO A 41 8.49 24.10 -22.10
CA PRO A 41 9.72 24.75 -22.55
C PRO A 41 10.85 23.79 -22.92
N GLU A 42 10.96 22.66 -22.22
CA GLU A 42 12.00 21.66 -22.48
C GLU A 42 11.70 20.88 -23.77
N PHE A 43 10.41 20.60 -24.01
CA PHE A 43 9.96 20.01 -25.26
C PHE A 43 10.20 20.94 -26.45
N GLU A 44 9.86 22.22 -26.30
CA GLU A 44 10.09 23.24 -27.32
C GLU A 44 11.58 23.36 -27.67
N ARG A 45 12.45 23.45 -26.66
CA ARG A 45 13.90 23.49 -26.85
C ARG A 45 14.40 22.26 -27.60
N ARG A 46 13.88 21.07 -27.26
CA ARG A 46 14.33 19.82 -27.88
C ARG A 46 13.88 19.70 -29.34
N ILE A 47 12.69 20.17 -29.70
CA ILE A 47 12.23 20.26 -31.10
C ILE A 47 13.19 21.14 -31.91
N GLU A 48 13.58 22.29 -31.36
CA GLU A 48 14.50 23.23 -32.00
C GLU A 48 15.90 22.64 -32.19
N GLU A 49 16.44 21.96 -31.17
CA GLU A 49 17.72 21.24 -31.26
C GLU A 49 17.73 20.16 -32.34
N LEU A 50 16.60 19.49 -32.55
CA LEU A 50 16.44 18.45 -33.57
C LEU A 50 16.14 19.02 -34.97
N GLY A 51 15.96 20.34 -35.10
CA GLY A 51 15.66 21.00 -36.38
C GLY A 51 14.30 20.58 -36.97
N LEU A 52 13.34 20.19 -36.12
CA LEU A 52 12.00 19.80 -36.55
C LEU A 52 11.14 21.04 -36.86
N ASP A 53 10.12 20.88 -37.71
CA ASP A 53 9.12 21.93 -37.94
C ASP A 53 8.27 22.13 -36.68
N LYS A 54 8.65 23.14 -35.90
CA LYS A 54 8.03 23.49 -34.64
C LYS A 54 6.52 23.68 -34.74
N GLN A 55 6.04 24.38 -35.76
CA GLN A 55 4.61 24.68 -35.88
C GLN A 55 3.82 23.39 -36.18
N ALA A 56 4.34 22.57 -37.10
CA ALA A 56 3.71 21.30 -37.44
C ALA A 56 3.65 20.35 -36.22
N VAL A 57 4.74 20.23 -35.46
CA VAL A 57 4.82 19.36 -34.27
C VAL A 57 3.87 19.85 -33.18
N ILE A 58 3.84 21.15 -32.88
CA ILE A 58 2.94 21.71 -31.86
C ILE A 58 1.47 21.42 -32.20
N GLU A 59 1.08 21.64 -33.46
CA GLU A 59 -0.30 21.38 -33.90
C GLU A 59 -0.66 19.89 -33.86
N GLU A 60 0.27 19.01 -34.23
CA GLU A 60 0.05 17.56 -34.19
C GLU A 60 -0.10 17.06 -32.74
N VAL A 61 0.79 17.49 -31.84
CA VAL A 61 0.75 17.13 -30.42
C VAL A 61 -0.49 17.69 -29.73
N ALA A 62 -0.90 18.94 -30.03
CA ALA A 62 -2.14 19.51 -29.51
C ALA A 62 -3.38 18.71 -29.93
N LYS A 63 -3.45 18.28 -31.19
CA LYS A 63 -4.52 17.41 -31.71
C LYS A 63 -4.50 16.03 -31.06
N ASN A 64 -3.33 15.54 -30.66
CA ASN A 64 -3.12 14.26 -29.99
C ASN A 64 -3.24 14.33 -28.46
N GLY A 65 -4.06 15.25 -27.94
CA GLY A 65 -4.28 15.35 -26.49
C GLY A 65 -3.04 15.78 -25.71
N GLY A 66 -2.09 16.49 -26.35
CA GLY A 66 -0.88 16.98 -25.72
C GLY A 66 0.25 15.95 -25.57
N SER A 67 0.10 14.76 -26.15
CA SER A 67 1.08 13.67 -26.09
C SER A 67 1.82 13.50 -27.42
N VAL A 68 3.10 13.11 -27.34
CA VAL A 68 3.89 12.69 -28.52
C VAL A 68 3.75 11.20 -28.84
N GLN A 69 3.08 10.42 -27.98
CA GLN A 69 2.94 8.98 -28.17
C GLN A 69 2.05 8.67 -29.38
N GLY A 70 2.45 7.68 -30.17
CA GLY A 70 1.74 7.29 -31.41
C GLY A 70 1.99 8.20 -32.61
N LEU A 71 2.70 9.33 -32.46
CA LEU A 71 3.07 10.22 -33.55
C LEU A 71 4.34 9.75 -34.25
N ASN A 72 4.51 10.16 -35.52
CA ASN A 72 5.72 9.88 -36.29
C ASN A 72 6.85 10.86 -35.93
N LEU A 73 7.28 10.79 -34.66
CA LEU A 73 8.35 11.61 -34.09
C LEU A 73 9.55 10.74 -33.67
N PRO A 74 10.77 11.33 -33.62
CA PRO A 74 11.96 10.67 -33.12
C PRO A 74 11.73 9.88 -31.82
N GLU A 75 12.35 8.70 -31.71
CA GLU A 75 12.16 7.79 -30.57
C GLU A 75 12.64 8.41 -29.26
N ASP A 76 13.67 9.24 -29.29
CA ASP A 76 14.18 9.94 -28.11
C ASP A 76 13.14 10.91 -27.53
N LEU A 77 12.40 11.64 -28.38
CA LEU A 77 11.28 12.48 -27.96
C LEU A 77 10.19 11.64 -27.29
N ARG A 78 9.77 10.55 -27.95
CA ARG A 78 8.73 9.67 -27.41
C ARG A 78 9.14 9.00 -26.11
N ARG A 79 10.43 8.71 -25.91
CA ARG A 79 10.93 8.08 -24.69
C ARG A 79 10.98 9.06 -23.50
N VAL A 80 11.32 10.32 -23.74
CA VAL A 80 11.52 11.32 -22.67
C VAL A 80 10.24 12.06 -22.32
N PHE A 81 9.49 12.50 -23.34
CA PHE A 81 8.32 13.37 -23.15
C PHE A 81 7.04 12.55 -23.02
N VAL A 82 6.90 11.86 -21.90
CA VAL A 82 5.66 11.16 -21.51
C VAL A 82 4.79 12.08 -20.66
N VAL A 83 3.49 12.10 -20.94
CA VAL A 83 2.50 12.85 -20.15
C VAL A 83 1.75 11.94 -19.19
N ALA A 84 1.01 12.53 -18.25
CA ALA A 84 0.31 11.84 -17.18
C ALA A 84 -0.57 10.68 -17.66
N TYR A 85 -1.23 10.80 -18.81
CA TYR A 85 -2.09 9.73 -19.32
C TYR A 85 -1.37 8.70 -20.20
N ASP A 86 -0.13 8.95 -20.61
CA ASP A 86 0.71 7.94 -21.28
C ASP A 86 1.21 6.89 -20.29
N ILE A 87 1.30 7.27 -19.01
CA ILE A 87 1.87 6.47 -17.94
C ILE A 87 0.78 5.59 -17.32
N PRO A 88 1.00 4.27 -17.18
CA PRO A 88 0.05 3.42 -16.52
C PRO A 88 -0.23 3.79 -15.06
N TRP A 89 -1.48 3.64 -14.62
CA TRP A 89 -1.89 4.04 -13.28
C TRP A 89 -1.07 3.35 -12.17
N TRP A 90 -0.61 2.12 -12.38
CA TRP A 90 0.22 1.41 -11.41
C TRP A 90 1.62 2.01 -11.28
N ASP A 91 2.18 2.61 -12.34
CA ASP A 91 3.48 3.28 -12.29
C ASP A 91 3.38 4.64 -11.60
N HIS A 92 2.23 5.33 -11.71
CA HIS A 92 1.93 6.48 -10.85
C HIS A 92 1.95 6.10 -9.36
N VAL A 93 1.34 4.96 -8.99
CA VAL A 93 1.30 4.48 -7.61
C VAL A 93 2.71 4.12 -7.12
N ARG A 94 3.52 3.45 -7.95
CA ARG A 94 4.92 3.11 -7.61
C ARG A 94 5.78 4.34 -7.40
N ALA A 95 5.65 5.33 -8.28
CA ALA A 95 6.38 6.59 -8.12
C ALA A 95 6.05 7.25 -6.77
N GLN A 96 4.78 7.23 -6.35
CA GLN A 96 4.39 7.70 -5.02
C GLN A 96 5.03 6.87 -3.90
N TYR A 97 5.03 5.54 -4.03
CA TYR A 97 5.60 4.63 -3.03
C TYR A 97 7.10 4.83 -2.82
N GLU A 98 7.87 4.95 -3.90
CA GLU A 98 9.32 5.16 -3.82
C GLU A 98 9.68 6.45 -3.06
N VAL A 99 8.93 7.53 -3.29
CA VAL A 99 9.12 8.77 -2.54
C VAL A 99 8.64 8.63 -1.10
N GLN A 100 7.54 7.92 -0.85
CA GLN A 100 6.97 7.82 0.50
C GLN A 100 7.90 7.09 1.50
N LYS A 101 8.78 6.19 1.04
CA LYS A 101 9.81 5.54 1.89
C LYS A 101 10.61 6.54 2.74
N TRP A 102 10.76 7.77 2.24
CA TRP A 102 11.56 8.83 2.86
C TRP A 102 10.71 9.94 3.47
N VAL A 103 9.37 9.80 3.47
CA VAL A 103 8.41 10.83 3.90
C VAL A 103 7.67 10.37 5.15
N SER A 104 7.89 11.09 6.26
CA SER A 104 7.26 10.76 7.54
C SER A 104 5.75 11.03 7.59
N ALA A 105 5.26 12.05 6.86
CA ALA A 105 3.83 12.30 6.68
C ALA A 105 3.33 11.63 5.38
N ALA A 106 2.53 12.32 4.56
CA ALA A 106 1.97 11.80 3.31
C ALA A 106 2.55 12.50 2.07
N VAL A 107 2.32 11.88 0.90
CA VAL A 107 2.63 12.44 -0.42
C VAL A 107 1.33 12.72 -1.14
N SER A 108 1.10 13.97 -1.54
CA SER A 108 -0.05 14.35 -2.35
C SER A 108 0.31 14.22 -3.83
N LYS A 109 0.05 13.04 -4.39
CA LYS A 109 0.20 12.74 -5.82
C LYS A 109 -1.12 12.24 -6.41
N THR A 110 -1.41 12.66 -7.62
CA THR A 110 -2.57 12.26 -8.41
C THR A 110 -2.22 11.07 -9.31
N ILE A 111 -3.02 10.02 -9.19
CA ILE A 111 -3.04 8.88 -10.09
C ILE A 111 -3.99 9.24 -11.22
N ASN A 112 -3.43 9.79 -12.30
CA ASN A 112 -4.20 10.21 -13.47
C ASN A 112 -4.54 8.98 -14.32
N MET A 113 -5.83 8.76 -14.55
CA MET A 113 -6.35 7.63 -15.31
C MET A 113 -7.10 8.15 -16.54
N PRO A 114 -6.82 7.62 -17.74
CA PRO A 114 -7.62 7.89 -18.92
C PRO A 114 -9.09 7.51 -18.75
N SER A 115 -9.95 8.03 -19.61
CA SER A 115 -11.41 7.83 -19.54
C SER A 115 -11.85 6.39 -19.88
N TRP A 116 -11.01 5.60 -20.55
CA TRP A 116 -11.27 4.19 -20.85
C TRP A 116 -10.96 3.24 -19.68
N VAL A 117 -10.24 3.70 -18.66
CA VAL A 117 -9.93 2.90 -17.46
C VAL A 117 -11.24 2.52 -16.73
N THR A 118 -11.32 1.29 -16.22
CA THR A 118 -12.55 0.75 -15.63
C THR A 118 -12.67 1.08 -14.13
N PRO A 119 -13.86 0.97 -13.52
CA PRO A 119 -14.00 1.01 -12.07
C PRO A 119 -13.18 -0.07 -11.33
N ASP A 120 -13.00 -1.25 -11.94
CA ASP A 120 -12.19 -2.33 -11.37
C ASP A 120 -10.70 -1.98 -11.34
N ASP A 121 -10.20 -1.25 -12.35
CA ASP A 121 -8.84 -0.69 -12.34
C ASP A 121 -8.67 0.36 -11.23
N VAL A 122 -9.69 1.21 -11.01
CA VAL A 122 -9.70 2.19 -9.92
C VAL A 122 -9.62 1.48 -8.57
N LEU A 123 -10.45 0.46 -8.36
CA LEU A 123 -10.38 -0.39 -7.16
C LEU A 123 -9.00 -1.03 -7.02
N SER A 124 -8.46 -1.57 -8.10
CA SER A 124 -7.13 -2.18 -8.12
C SER A 124 -6.04 -1.19 -7.73
N ALA A 125 -6.14 0.09 -8.12
CA ALA A 125 -5.22 1.14 -7.68
C ALA A 125 -5.27 1.38 -6.17
N TYR A 126 -6.47 1.44 -5.58
CA TYR A 126 -6.61 1.56 -4.13
C TYR A 126 -6.06 0.35 -3.37
N VAL A 127 -6.39 -0.87 -3.82
CA VAL A 127 -5.91 -2.12 -3.20
C VAL A 127 -4.40 -2.22 -3.33
N PHE A 128 -3.84 -1.87 -4.50
CA PHE A 128 -2.40 -1.89 -4.75
C PHE A 128 -1.66 -0.88 -3.86
N ALA A 129 -2.15 0.36 -3.78
CA ALA A 129 -1.62 1.39 -2.88
C ALA A 129 -1.64 0.95 -1.42
N HIS A 130 -2.75 0.37 -0.96
CA HIS A 130 -2.88 -0.16 0.39
C HIS A 130 -1.87 -1.28 0.67
N ARG A 131 -1.71 -2.24 -0.24
CA ARG A 131 -0.74 -3.34 -0.12
C ARG A 131 0.71 -2.85 -0.07
N LEU A 132 1.02 -1.74 -0.76
CA LEU A 132 2.33 -1.09 -0.68
C LEU A 132 2.53 -0.27 0.60
N GLY A 133 1.50 -0.09 1.45
CA GLY A 133 1.59 0.73 2.65
C GLY A 133 1.58 2.24 2.37
N LEU A 134 0.98 2.68 1.26
CA LEU A 134 0.79 4.10 1.00
C LEU A 134 -0.13 4.72 2.07
N LYS A 135 0.26 5.89 2.60
CA LYS A 135 -0.48 6.61 3.65
C LYS A 135 -1.69 7.36 3.10
N GLY A 136 -1.75 7.55 1.78
CA GLY A 136 -2.85 8.16 1.07
C GLY A 136 -2.71 7.97 -0.43
N ILE A 137 -3.79 8.15 -1.17
CA ILE A 137 -3.83 8.06 -2.64
C ILE A 137 -4.95 8.96 -3.14
N THR A 138 -4.68 9.69 -4.22
CA THR A 138 -5.67 10.52 -4.92
C THR A 138 -5.81 10.01 -6.34
N VAL A 139 -6.99 9.51 -6.71
CA VAL A 139 -7.26 9.05 -8.07
C VAL A 139 -8.06 10.12 -8.82
N TYR A 140 -7.63 10.45 -10.03
CA TYR A 140 -8.40 11.27 -10.96
C TYR A 140 -8.57 10.51 -12.27
N ARG A 141 -9.81 10.13 -12.58
CA ARG A 141 -10.16 9.50 -13.85
C ARG A 141 -10.75 10.55 -14.78
N ASP A 142 -10.23 10.63 -16.00
CA ASP A 142 -10.79 11.54 -17.00
C ASP A 142 -12.28 11.25 -17.23
N SER A 143 -13.05 12.27 -17.61
CA SER A 143 -14.53 12.29 -17.71
C SER A 143 -15.32 12.11 -16.40
N SER A 144 -14.66 11.96 -15.24
CA SER A 144 -15.35 11.85 -13.94
C SER A 144 -15.91 13.19 -13.41
N LYS A 145 -15.47 14.34 -13.97
CA LYS A 145 -15.98 15.68 -13.66
C LYS A 145 -16.48 16.38 -14.92
N GLY A 146 -17.62 17.07 -14.81
CA GLY A 146 -18.29 17.73 -15.94
C GLY A 146 -17.60 19.01 -16.46
N GLU A 147 -16.86 19.73 -15.62
CA GLU A 147 -16.04 20.88 -16.02
C GLU A 147 -14.56 20.66 -15.65
N GLN A 148 -13.67 20.96 -16.59
CA GLN A 148 -12.22 20.82 -16.47
C GLN A 148 -11.53 22.11 -16.91
N VAL A 149 -10.52 22.54 -16.14
CA VAL A 149 -9.73 23.76 -16.43
C VAL A 149 -8.81 23.54 -17.63
N LEU A 150 -8.23 22.35 -17.74
CA LEU A 150 -7.41 21.92 -18.88
C LEU A 150 -8.24 20.94 -19.72
N LYS A 151 -8.52 21.31 -20.96
CA LYS A 151 -9.20 20.44 -21.92
C LYS A 151 -8.20 20.03 -22.99
N THR A 152 -7.94 18.74 -23.09
CA THR A 152 -7.20 18.17 -24.21
C THR A 152 -8.15 17.34 -25.06
N PRO A 153 -8.10 17.42 -26.41
CA PRO A 153 -8.90 16.56 -27.26
C PRO A 153 -8.64 15.10 -26.86
N ALA A 154 -9.73 14.40 -26.54
CA ALA A 154 -9.73 13.10 -25.88
C ALA A 154 -8.62 12.16 -26.40
N GLN A 155 -7.85 11.59 -25.46
CA GLN A 155 -7.04 10.41 -25.74
C GLN A 155 -7.99 9.24 -26.08
N ARG A 156 -8.27 9.07 -27.37
CA ARG A 156 -9.20 8.08 -27.94
C ARG A 156 -8.54 6.72 -28.21
N GLY A 157 -7.45 6.39 -27.51
CA GLY A 157 -6.80 5.07 -27.64
C GLY A 157 -7.32 4.10 -26.58
N GLU A 158 -7.71 2.89 -26.96
CA GLU A 158 -8.08 1.81 -26.04
C GLU A 158 -6.83 1.11 -25.48
N GLY A 159 -6.00 1.84 -24.72
CA GLY A 159 -4.85 1.26 -24.01
C GLY A 159 -3.62 2.14 -23.95
N TYR A 160 -2.66 1.72 -23.11
CA TYR A 160 -1.36 2.38 -23.00
C TYR A 160 -0.46 2.01 -24.21
N ILE A 161 0.04 3.04 -24.90
CA ILE A 161 0.86 2.87 -26.13
C ILE A 161 2.26 2.35 -25.79
N ALA A 162 2.78 2.64 -24.60
CA ALA A 162 4.06 2.14 -24.11
C ALA A 162 3.85 0.97 -23.12
N PRO A 163 4.16 -0.29 -23.51
CA PRO A 163 4.17 -1.40 -22.57
C PRO A 163 5.43 -1.30 -21.71
N VAL A 164 5.32 -0.65 -20.54
CA VAL A 164 6.35 -0.76 -19.50
C VAL A 164 6.22 -2.15 -18.88
N SER A 165 7.27 -2.97 -18.95
CA SER A 165 7.22 -4.32 -18.37
C SER A 165 6.98 -4.21 -16.86
N ASN A 166 5.87 -4.76 -16.37
CA ASN A 166 5.54 -4.78 -14.95
C ASN A 166 6.35 -5.89 -14.25
N LYS A 167 7.37 -5.51 -13.47
CA LYS A 167 8.14 -6.43 -12.60
C LYS A 167 7.75 -6.33 -11.12
N THR A 168 6.71 -5.57 -10.78
CA THR A 168 6.37 -5.26 -9.38
C THR A 168 5.55 -6.34 -8.68
N LEU A 169 5.05 -7.33 -9.43
CA LEU A 169 4.54 -8.57 -8.85
C LEU A 169 5.68 -9.53 -8.43
N GLU A 170 6.93 -9.22 -8.79
CA GLU A 170 8.15 -9.90 -8.35
C GLU A 170 8.93 -9.02 -7.36
N LEU A 171 8.26 -8.43 -6.37
CA LEU A 171 8.99 -7.84 -5.25
C LEU A 171 9.64 -8.97 -4.45
N PRO A 172 10.98 -9.01 -4.32
CA PRO A 172 11.61 -9.97 -3.42
C PRO A 172 11.05 -9.73 -2.01
N PRO A 173 10.83 -10.80 -1.22
CA PRO A 173 10.36 -10.64 0.15
C PRO A 173 11.31 -9.71 0.91
N LEU A 174 10.73 -8.74 1.62
CA LEU A 174 11.48 -7.92 2.58
C LEU A 174 12.02 -8.86 3.66
N SER A 175 13.34 -9.03 3.68
CA SER A 175 14.04 -9.86 4.65
C SER A 175 14.92 -8.96 5.52
N PHE A 176 14.70 -9.04 6.83
CA PHE A 176 15.49 -8.34 7.83
C PHE A 176 15.56 -9.20 9.10
N ASN A 177 16.62 -9.01 9.88
CA ASN A 177 16.74 -9.63 11.20
C ASN A 177 15.91 -8.82 12.20
N SER A 178 15.20 -9.47 13.13
CA SER A 178 14.41 -8.81 14.17
C SER A 178 14.44 -9.62 15.46
N VAL A 179 13.82 -9.08 16.52
CA VAL A 179 13.65 -9.71 17.83
C VAL A 179 12.20 -10.14 17.99
N ALA A 180 11.99 -11.32 18.58
CA ALA A 180 10.67 -11.92 18.77
C ALA A 180 10.50 -12.46 20.20
N LEU A 181 9.31 -12.25 20.76
CA LEU A 181 8.74 -13.05 21.83
C LEU A 181 8.09 -14.28 21.21
N TRP A 182 8.33 -15.46 21.76
CA TRP A 182 7.69 -16.69 21.31
C TRP A 182 7.42 -17.64 22.46
N TYR A 183 6.43 -18.51 22.28
CA TYR A 183 6.05 -19.53 23.25
C TYR A 183 5.36 -20.70 22.57
N THR A 184 5.43 -21.87 23.21
CA THR A 184 4.85 -23.13 22.69
C THR A 184 3.58 -23.52 23.42
N ILE A 185 2.76 -24.32 22.75
CA ILE A 185 1.52 -24.88 23.29
C ILE A 185 1.75 -26.36 23.60
N ASP A 186 1.41 -26.78 24.81
CA ASP A 186 1.63 -28.16 25.24
C ASP A 186 0.66 -29.17 24.64
N GLU A 187 1.11 -30.42 24.61
CA GLU A 187 0.39 -31.56 24.04
C GLU A 187 -0.99 -31.78 24.69
N LEU A 188 -1.17 -31.50 25.99
CA LEU A 188 -2.46 -31.67 26.66
C LEU A 188 -3.49 -30.67 26.12
N THR A 189 -3.05 -29.44 25.88
CA THR A 189 -3.89 -28.39 25.28
C THR A 189 -4.24 -28.73 23.83
N VAL A 190 -3.28 -29.25 23.06
CA VAL A 190 -3.50 -29.71 21.68
C VAL A 190 -4.54 -30.83 21.64
N LYS A 191 -4.37 -31.88 22.45
CA LYS A 191 -5.33 -32.99 22.53
C LYS A 191 -6.74 -32.52 22.88
N LYS A 192 -6.86 -31.58 23.81
CA LYS A 192 -8.15 -31.02 24.20
C LYS A 192 -8.85 -30.29 23.03
N ILE A 193 -8.09 -29.52 22.24
CA ILE A 193 -8.61 -28.82 21.06
C ILE A 193 -9.11 -29.85 20.02
N GLU A 194 -8.34 -30.92 19.79
CA GLU A 194 -8.73 -32.00 18.88
C GLU A 194 -9.98 -32.76 19.36
N GLU A 195 -10.05 -33.10 20.65
CA GLU A 195 -11.20 -33.76 21.28
C GLU A 195 -12.48 -32.92 21.18
N GLU A 196 -12.37 -31.59 21.31
CA GLU A 196 -13.49 -30.66 21.10
C GLU A 196 -13.81 -30.40 19.62
N SER A 197 -13.11 -31.05 18.69
CA SER A 197 -13.24 -30.87 17.24
C SER A 197 -13.05 -29.41 16.80
N LEU A 198 -12.12 -28.71 17.45
CA LEU A 198 -11.76 -27.32 17.15
C LEU A 198 -10.52 -27.25 16.24
N ASP A 199 -10.33 -26.11 15.57
CA ASP A 199 -9.19 -25.91 14.67
C ASP A 199 -7.97 -25.38 15.43
N LEU A 200 -6.94 -26.22 15.60
CA LEU A 200 -5.67 -25.83 16.23
C LEU A 200 -4.98 -24.68 15.48
N ALA A 201 -4.88 -24.77 14.15
CA ALA A 201 -4.24 -23.72 13.35
C ALA A 201 -5.03 -22.41 13.46
N GLY A 202 -6.35 -22.49 13.38
CA GLY A 202 -7.26 -21.37 13.60
C GLY A 202 -7.15 -20.77 15.01
N GLY A 203 -6.95 -21.60 16.04
CA GLY A 203 -6.78 -21.16 17.42
C GLY A 203 -5.47 -20.44 17.66
N LEU A 204 -4.36 -20.97 17.15
CA LEU A 204 -3.04 -20.35 17.26
C LEU A 204 -3.04 -18.98 16.56
N HIS A 205 -3.57 -18.90 15.35
CA HIS A 205 -3.67 -17.68 14.56
C HIS A 205 -4.60 -16.64 15.21
N ALA A 206 -5.71 -17.08 15.80
CA ALA A 206 -6.61 -16.20 16.54
C ALA A 206 -5.99 -15.67 17.84
N ALA A 207 -5.22 -16.50 18.57
CA ALA A 207 -4.49 -16.07 19.76
C ALA A 207 -3.40 -15.04 19.42
N GLU A 208 -2.63 -15.29 18.34
CA GLU A 208 -1.63 -14.37 17.80
C GLU A 208 -2.25 -13.00 17.47
N HIS A 209 -3.35 -12.97 16.71
CA HIS A 209 -4.07 -11.74 16.38
C HIS A 209 -4.52 -10.97 17.62
N ALA A 210 -5.13 -11.68 18.57
CA ALA A 210 -5.65 -11.08 19.79
C ALA A 210 -4.51 -10.45 20.61
N MET A 211 -3.37 -11.15 20.74
CA MET A 211 -2.21 -10.63 21.46
C MET A 211 -1.60 -9.40 20.79
N ILE A 212 -1.45 -9.39 19.46
CA ILE A 212 -0.99 -8.20 18.71
C ILE A 212 -1.97 -7.03 18.89
N GLY A 213 -3.27 -7.31 18.89
CA GLY A 213 -4.31 -6.29 19.11
C GLY A 213 -4.29 -5.69 20.52
N VAL A 214 -3.89 -6.47 21.52
CA VAL A 214 -3.83 -6.06 22.93
C VAL A 214 -2.47 -5.46 23.31
N MET A 215 -1.39 -5.75 22.59
CA MET A 215 -0.04 -5.26 22.88
C MET A 215 0.04 -3.76 23.21
N PRO A 216 -0.63 -2.85 22.45
CA PRO A 216 -0.56 -1.41 22.72
C PRO A 216 -1.06 -0.96 24.09
N PHE A 217 -1.82 -1.80 24.81
CA PHE A 217 -2.25 -1.51 26.18
C PHE A 217 -1.14 -1.71 27.22
N HIS A 218 -0.13 -2.52 26.90
CA HIS A 218 0.96 -2.89 27.81
C HIS A 218 2.29 -2.26 27.41
N VAL A 219 2.53 -2.12 26.11
CA VAL A 219 3.76 -1.55 25.54
C VAL A 219 3.38 -0.36 24.68
N LEU A 220 4.07 0.77 24.83
CA LEU A 220 3.83 1.97 24.03
C LEU A 220 4.27 1.75 22.58
N CYS A 221 3.36 1.25 21.76
CA CYS A 221 3.55 0.95 20.35
C CYS A 221 2.23 1.07 19.59
N ASP A 222 2.27 1.19 18.27
CA ASP A 222 1.12 0.93 17.43
C ASP A 222 1.08 -0.57 17.08
N ARG A 223 -0.12 -1.14 16.89
CA ARG A 223 -0.24 -2.50 16.35
C ARG A 223 0.51 -2.64 15.01
N TRP A 224 0.66 -1.55 14.24
CA TRP A 224 1.39 -1.46 12.98
C TRP A 224 2.89 -1.75 13.12
N ASP A 225 3.44 -1.60 14.31
CA ASP A 225 4.85 -1.84 14.65
C ASP A 225 5.19 -3.32 14.91
N ILE A 226 4.18 -4.20 14.92
CA ILE A 226 4.31 -5.60 15.35
C ILE A 226 3.93 -6.55 14.22
N GLY A 227 4.73 -7.59 14.03
CA GLY A 227 4.41 -8.75 13.20
C GLY A 227 4.12 -9.98 14.06
N GLY A 228 3.53 -10.99 13.44
CA GLY A 228 3.30 -12.27 14.08
C GLY A 228 3.35 -13.41 13.09
N VAL A 229 3.63 -14.59 13.61
CA VAL A 229 3.48 -15.85 12.90
C VAL A 229 3.11 -16.95 13.88
N SER A 230 2.18 -17.79 13.48
CA SER A 230 1.76 -18.97 14.23
C SER A 230 1.85 -20.21 13.35
N THR A 231 2.26 -21.34 13.94
CA THR A 231 2.35 -22.62 13.23
C THR A 231 1.94 -23.78 14.12
N PRO A 232 1.13 -24.73 13.62
CA PRO A 232 0.80 -25.96 14.35
C PRO A 232 2.00 -26.85 14.66
N LEU A 233 3.08 -26.73 13.89
CA LEU A 233 4.30 -27.49 14.10
C LEU A 233 5.50 -26.68 13.60
N HIS A 234 6.28 -26.12 14.52
CA HIS A 234 7.49 -25.41 14.15
C HIS A 234 8.69 -26.37 14.05
N PRO A 235 9.47 -26.38 12.95
CA PRO A 235 10.52 -27.37 12.71
C PRO A 235 11.60 -27.47 13.80
N TYR A 236 11.86 -26.37 14.50
CA TYR A 236 12.92 -26.32 15.52
C TYR A 236 12.43 -26.60 16.95
N THR A 237 11.21 -26.18 17.30
CA THR A 237 10.66 -26.44 18.64
C THR A 237 10.00 -27.81 18.71
N GLY A 238 9.54 -28.35 17.57
CA GLY A 238 8.78 -29.61 17.52
C GLY A 238 7.35 -29.48 18.05
N GLU A 239 6.91 -28.27 18.37
CA GLU A 239 5.64 -27.98 19.04
C GLU A 239 4.85 -26.89 18.29
N PRO A 240 3.52 -26.80 18.48
CA PRO A 240 2.77 -25.62 18.04
C PRO A 240 3.32 -24.37 18.72
N THR A 241 3.64 -23.35 17.91
CA THR A 241 4.39 -22.18 18.38
C THR A 241 3.79 -20.90 17.82
N ILE A 242 3.72 -19.87 18.68
CA ILE A 242 3.34 -18.50 18.30
C ILE A 242 4.54 -17.60 18.50
N PHE A 243 4.82 -16.77 17.50
CA PHE A 243 5.83 -15.73 17.51
C PHE A 243 5.17 -14.36 17.34
N ILE A 244 5.59 -13.41 18.15
CA ILE A 244 5.24 -11.99 18.03
C ILE A 244 6.56 -11.24 17.98
N TYR A 245 6.77 -10.44 16.94
CA TYR A 245 8.08 -9.86 16.63
C TYR A 245 7.99 -8.39 16.25
N ASP A 246 9.10 -7.68 16.39
CA ASP A 246 9.19 -6.27 16.02
C ASP A 246 9.18 -6.12 14.49
N GLY A 247 8.33 -5.25 13.96
CA GLY A 247 8.19 -5.00 12.52
C GLY A 247 9.34 -4.20 11.89
N TYR A 248 10.50 -4.13 12.55
CA TYR A 248 11.64 -3.29 12.19
C TYR A 248 12.95 -4.09 12.23
N GLU A 249 13.90 -3.71 11.37
CA GLU A 249 15.23 -4.31 11.35
C GLU A 249 15.98 -4.07 12.67
N GLY A 250 16.58 -5.14 13.19
CA GLY A 250 17.28 -5.18 14.48
C GLY A 250 16.37 -5.32 15.70
N GLY A 251 15.06 -5.13 15.55
CA GLY A 251 14.14 -4.95 16.68
C GLY A 251 14.31 -3.57 17.33
N ILE A 252 13.22 -3.05 17.88
CA ILE A 252 13.16 -1.74 18.56
C ILE A 252 12.81 -1.88 20.06
N GLY A 253 12.73 -3.11 20.56
CA GLY A 253 12.53 -3.45 21.97
C GLY A 253 11.07 -3.69 22.37
N ILE A 254 10.13 -3.77 21.41
CA ILE A 254 8.72 -4.05 21.72
C ILE A 254 8.60 -5.48 22.24
N SER A 255 9.17 -6.44 21.54
CA SER A 255 9.13 -7.87 21.88
C SER A 255 9.85 -8.18 23.19
N GLU A 256 10.98 -7.52 23.46
CA GLU A 256 11.69 -7.67 24.73
C GLU A 256 10.82 -7.17 25.89
N LYS A 257 10.20 -5.98 25.73
CA LYS A 257 9.31 -5.46 26.75
C LYS A 257 8.05 -6.31 26.93
N ALA A 258 7.51 -6.83 25.83
CA ALA A 258 6.39 -7.75 25.84
C ALA A 258 6.72 -9.06 26.57
N ALA A 259 7.96 -9.55 26.45
CA ALA A 259 8.42 -10.74 27.16
C ALA A 259 8.46 -10.51 28.68
N GLU A 260 8.93 -9.35 29.14
CA GLU A 260 8.88 -8.97 30.57
C GLU A 260 7.46 -8.92 31.12
N LEU A 261 6.50 -8.48 30.29
CA LEU A 261 5.09 -8.30 30.66
C LEU A 261 4.20 -9.48 30.23
N PHE A 262 4.79 -10.59 29.81
CA PHE A 262 4.08 -11.67 29.12
C PHE A 262 2.87 -12.22 29.90
N PRO A 263 2.92 -12.46 31.23
CA PRO A 263 1.75 -12.91 31.98
C PRO A 263 0.57 -11.94 31.95
N GLU A 264 0.83 -10.64 32.04
CA GLU A 264 -0.22 -9.61 31.98
C GLU A 264 -0.79 -9.48 30.58
N LEU A 265 0.06 -9.56 29.56
CA LEU A 265 -0.35 -9.55 28.17
C LEU A 265 -1.30 -10.73 27.85
N VAL A 266 -0.94 -11.95 28.26
CA VAL A 266 -1.78 -13.15 28.07
C VAL A 266 -3.10 -13.01 28.82
N ARG A 267 -3.07 -12.49 30.06
CA ARG A 267 -4.28 -12.29 30.87
C ARG A 267 -5.26 -11.31 30.22
N THR A 268 -4.79 -10.13 29.81
CA THR A 268 -5.63 -9.14 29.13
C THR A 268 -6.15 -9.68 27.80
N THR A 269 -5.32 -10.41 27.06
CA THR A 269 -5.74 -11.04 25.79
C THR A 269 -6.86 -12.05 26.02
N LEU A 270 -6.70 -12.95 27.00
CA LEU A 270 -7.73 -13.91 27.37
C LEU A 270 -9.03 -13.21 27.77
N GLN A 271 -8.94 -12.11 28.52
CA GLN A 271 -10.09 -11.32 28.93
C GLN A 271 -10.84 -10.76 27.71
N VAL A 272 -10.14 -10.08 26.79
CA VAL A 272 -10.73 -9.52 25.56
C VAL A 272 -11.42 -10.59 24.73
N VAL A 273 -10.77 -11.74 24.52
CA VAL A 273 -11.34 -12.85 23.75
C VAL A 273 -12.56 -13.44 24.45
N SER A 274 -12.52 -13.59 25.77
CA SER A 274 -13.58 -14.23 26.57
C SER A 274 -14.81 -13.34 26.77
N GLU A 275 -14.63 -12.04 26.97
CA GLU A 275 -15.73 -11.09 27.23
C GLU A 275 -16.44 -10.64 25.96
N CYS A 276 -15.79 -10.78 24.79
CA CYS A 276 -16.42 -10.44 23.53
C CYS A 276 -17.63 -11.35 23.26
N GLY A 277 -18.80 -10.77 23.01
CA GLY A 277 -20.07 -11.50 22.80
C GLY A 277 -20.23 -12.23 21.45
N CYS A 278 -19.23 -12.23 20.57
CA CYS A 278 -19.32 -12.92 19.28
C CYS A 278 -19.07 -14.43 19.41
N GLU A 279 -19.68 -15.24 18.54
CA GLU A 279 -19.51 -16.70 18.55
C GLU A 279 -18.23 -17.15 17.83
N ARG A 280 -18.01 -16.65 16.61
CA ARG A 280 -16.96 -17.14 15.70
C ARG A 280 -15.67 -16.30 15.68
N GLY A 281 -15.70 -15.12 16.30
CA GLY A 281 -14.66 -14.11 16.17
C GLY A 281 -15.13 -12.86 15.41
N CYS A 282 -14.52 -11.72 15.72
CA CYS A 282 -14.83 -10.44 15.09
C CYS A 282 -13.64 -9.46 15.20
N PRO A 283 -13.71 -8.28 14.54
CA PRO A 283 -12.72 -7.19 14.64
C PRO A 283 -12.38 -6.73 16.06
N ALA A 284 -13.25 -6.96 17.04
CA ALA A 284 -13.02 -6.56 18.41
C ALA A 284 -12.25 -7.60 19.26
N CYS A 285 -12.01 -8.82 18.75
CA CYS A 285 -11.34 -9.87 19.55
C CYS A 285 -10.20 -10.60 18.83
N ILE A 286 -10.44 -11.21 17.65
CA ILE A 286 -9.46 -12.13 17.03
C ILE A 286 -9.19 -11.84 15.55
N TYR A 287 -9.82 -10.81 14.97
CA TYR A 287 -9.55 -10.42 13.58
C TYR A 287 -8.44 -9.38 13.56
N SER A 288 -7.49 -9.56 12.63
CA SER A 288 -6.44 -8.60 12.35
C SER A 288 -6.65 -8.00 10.95
N PRO A 289 -6.64 -6.67 10.82
CA PRO A 289 -6.65 -6.02 9.50
C PRO A 289 -5.31 -6.15 8.77
N LYS A 290 -4.27 -6.70 9.43
CA LYS A 290 -2.98 -7.03 8.81
C LYS A 290 -2.90 -8.44 8.25
N CYS A 291 -3.89 -9.29 8.54
CA CYS A 291 -3.80 -10.70 8.21
C CYS A 291 -3.66 -10.90 6.70
N GLY A 292 -2.51 -11.45 6.27
CA GLY A 292 -2.27 -11.79 4.86
C GLY A 292 -3.11 -12.97 4.36
N ASN A 293 -3.72 -13.73 5.27
CA ASN A 293 -4.49 -14.94 4.99
C ASN A 293 -6.02 -14.70 5.07
N ASP A 294 -6.48 -13.46 4.82
CA ASP A 294 -7.90 -13.08 4.85
C ASP A 294 -8.63 -13.48 6.15
N ASN A 295 -7.93 -13.38 7.28
CA ASN A 295 -8.44 -13.81 8.60
C ASN A 295 -8.94 -15.26 8.60
N ARG A 296 -8.26 -16.16 7.89
CA ARG A 296 -8.59 -17.59 7.82
C ARG A 296 -7.34 -18.47 7.89
N PRO A 297 -7.41 -19.63 8.58
CA PRO A 297 -8.48 -20.02 9.50
C PRO A 297 -8.44 -19.19 10.80
N LEU A 298 -9.57 -19.07 11.50
CA LEU A 298 -9.63 -18.49 12.85
C LEU A 298 -10.63 -19.29 13.69
N ASP A 299 -10.24 -19.65 14.91
CA ASP A 299 -11.10 -20.35 15.87
C ASP A 299 -11.01 -19.70 17.26
N LYS A 300 -12.07 -18.98 17.63
CA LYS A 300 -12.17 -18.27 18.90
C LYS A 300 -12.10 -19.20 20.11
N ARG A 301 -12.74 -20.37 20.03
CA ARG A 301 -12.82 -21.31 21.16
C ARG A 301 -11.45 -21.96 21.38
N ALA A 302 -10.79 -22.37 20.30
CA ALA A 302 -9.43 -22.88 20.38
C ALA A 302 -8.46 -21.83 20.94
N ALA A 303 -8.54 -20.57 20.48
CA ALA A 303 -7.71 -19.48 20.99
C ALA A 303 -7.90 -19.26 22.50
N LYS A 304 -9.14 -19.36 23.00
CA LYS A 304 -9.43 -19.25 24.42
C LYS A 304 -8.77 -20.38 25.22
N LEU A 305 -8.88 -21.62 24.77
CA LEU A 305 -8.23 -22.78 25.41
C LEU A 305 -6.71 -22.64 25.45
N ILE A 306 -6.11 -22.13 24.36
CA ILE A 306 -4.68 -21.85 24.27
C ILE A 306 -4.28 -20.81 25.32
N LEU A 307 -4.94 -19.65 25.33
CA LEU A 307 -4.62 -18.55 26.25
C LEU A 307 -4.83 -18.94 27.72
N GLU A 308 -5.87 -19.72 28.02
CA GLU A 308 -6.12 -20.28 29.37
C GLU A 308 -5.00 -21.21 29.82
N SER A 309 -4.51 -22.08 28.93
CA SER A 309 -3.42 -23.00 29.26
C SER A 309 -2.10 -22.27 29.51
N VAL A 310 -1.75 -21.33 28.62
CA VAL A 310 -0.55 -20.51 28.75
C VAL A 310 -0.57 -19.71 30.05
N LEU A 311 -1.69 -19.03 30.35
CA LEU A 311 -1.82 -18.27 31.59
C LEU A 311 -1.71 -19.16 32.82
N ARG A 312 -2.32 -20.35 32.80
CA ARG A 312 -2.25 -21.30 33.90
C ARG A 312 -0.81 -21.70 34.21
N LYS A 313 -0.03 -22.06 33.18
CA LYS A 313 1.37 -22.43 33.33
C LYS A 313 2.20 -21.30 33.95
N LEU A 314 2.03 -20.09 33.45
CA LEU A 314 2.71 -18.89 33.97
C LEU A 314 2.38 -18.61 35.44
N THR A 315 1.15 -18.93 35.88
CA THR A 315 0.75 -18.74 37.29
C THR A 315 1.11 -19.90 38.21
N SER A 316 1.37 -21.10 37.68
CA SER A 316 1.75 -22.28 38.46
C SER A 316 3.24 -22.39 38.77
N GLU A 317 4.06 -21.51 38.18
CA GLU A 317 5.51 -21.44 38.41
C GLU A 317 5.91 -20.40 39.49
N VAL A 318 4.94 -19.90 40.26
CA VAL A 318 5.13 -18.99 41.41
C VAL A 318 4.81 -19.69 42.74
#